data_AF-A0A350LP72-F1
#
_entry.id   AF-A0A350LP72-F1
#
_cell.length_a   1.000
_cell.length_b   1.000
_cell.length_c   1.000
_cell.angle_alpha   90.00
_cell.angle_beta   90.00
_cell.angle_gamma   90.00
#
_symmetry.space_group_name_H-M   'P 1'
#
loop_
_entity.id
_entity.type
_entity.pdbx_description
1 polymer ?
#
loop_
_entity_poly.entity_id
_entity_poly.type
_entity_poly.pdbx_seq_one_letter_code
_entity_poly.pdbx_strand_id
1 'polypeptide(L)' 'TIIGNTVLYGATAGYLFAAGRAGERFAVRNSGAHVVVEGCGSNGCEYMTGGVAVILGEIGANFGAGMT' A
#
# COMPACT_ATOMS: atom_id res chain seq x y z
N THR A 1 11.56 7.37 4.01
CA THR A 1 10.55 6.36 4.38
C THR A 1 10.10 6.63 5.79
N ILE A 2 8.79 6.83 6.02
CA ILE A 2 8.21 7.15 7.35
C ILE A 2 7.57 5.91 8.00
N ILE A 3 7.03 5.00 7.19
CA ILE A 3 6.52 3.69 7.61
C ILE A 3 7.26 2.60 6.85
N GLY A 4 7.52 1.48 7.51
CA GLY A 4 8.34 0.39 6.96
C GLY A 4 7.63 -0.45 5.91
N ASN A 5 7.95 -1.73 5.91
CA ASN A 5 7.50 -2.69 4.90
C ASN A 5 6.22 -3.40 5.32
N THR A 6 5.52 -4.01 4.36
CA THR A 6 4.37 -4.92 4.64
C THR A 6 3.25 -4.23 5.43
N VAL A 7 3.14 -2.90 5.25
CA VAL A 7 2.09 -2.08 5.86
C VAL A 7 0.73 -2.53 5.32
N LEU A 8 -0.27 -2.62 6.21
CA LEU A 8 -1.64 -3.07 5.90
C LEU A 8 -1.73 -4.50 5.35
N TYR A 9 -0.83 -5.38 5.76
CA TYR A 9 -0.86 -6.78 5.33
C TYR A 9 -2.20 -7.46 5.68
N GLY A 10 -2.96 -7.84 4.65
CA GLY A 10 -4.22 -8.55 4.84
C GLY A 10 -5.33 -7.72 5.48
N ALA A 11 -5.21 -6.38 5.51
CA ALA A 11 -6.18 -5.51 6.17
C ALA A 11 -7.57 -5.66 5.54
N THR A 12 -8.63 -5.74 6.34
CA THR A 12 -10.01 -5.98 5.87
C THR A 12 -10.92 -4.76 6.01
N ALA A 13 -10.54 -3.77 6.82
CA ALA A 13 -11.22 -2.50 7.01
C ALA A 13 -10.26 -1.49 7.66
N GLY A 14 -10.65 -0.21 7.73
CA GLY A 14 -9.95 0.83 8.46
C GLY A 14 -9.25 1.86 7.58
N TYR A 15 -8.62 2.84 8.22
CA TYR A 15 -7.96 3.96 7.56
C TYR A 15 -6.49 4.10 8.03
N LEU A 16 -5.59 4.41 7.09
CA LEU A 16 -4.20 4.79 7.37
C LEU A 16 -3.86 6.07 6.59
N PHE A 17 -3.29 7.06 7.28
CA PHE A 17 -2.77 8.27 6.67
C PHE A 17 -1.32 8.46 7.10
N ALA A 18 -0.40 8.54 6.14
CA ALA A 18 1.01 8.80 6.43
C ALA A 18 1.55 9.91 5.53
N ALA A 19 2.00 11.01 6.16
CA ALA A 19 2.69 12.12 5.51
C ALA A 19 4.15 11.74 5.21
N GLY A 20 4.31 10.80 4.27
CA GLY A 20 5.61 10.35 3.79
C GLY A 20 5.54 9.01 3.06
N ARG A 21 6.72 8.53 2.64
CA ARG A 21 6.88 7.32 1.84
C ARG A 21 6.78 6.03 2.68
N ALA A 22 6.08 5.02 2.18
CA ALA A 22 6.10 3.64 2.68
C ALA A 22 7.25 2.82 2.07
N GLY A 23 7.65 1.73 2.73
CA GLY A 23 8.65 0.78 2.24
C GLY A 23 8.12 -0.20 1.18
N GLU A 24 8.75 -1.37 1.05
CA GLU A 24 8.32 -2.41 0.10
C GLU A 24 7.04 -3.12 0.55
N ARG A 25 6.30 -3.70 -0.40
CA ARG A 25 5.06 -4.47 -0.14
C ARG A 25 4.00 -3.69 0.64
N PHE A 26 3.95 -2.38 0.41
CA PHE A 26 2.88 -1.53 0.93
C PHE A 26 1.51 -2.04 0.46
N ALA A 27 0.54 -2.16 1.38
CA ALA A 27 -0.82 -2.63 1.11
C ALA A 27 -0.90 -4.03 0.47
N VAL A 28 0.11 -4.88 0.72
CA VAL A 28 0.08 -6.27 0.25
C VAL A 28 -1.12 -7.01 0.83
N ARG A 29 -1.95 -7.63 -0.03
CA ARG A 29 -3.20 -8.30 0.36
C ARG A 29 -4.24 -7.42 1.05
N ASN A 30 -4.19 -6.09 0.88
CA ASN A 30 -5.27 -5.24 1.37
C ASN A 30 -6.60 -5.70 0.75
N SER A 31 -7.59 -5.96 1.60
CA SER A 31 -8.90 -6.52 1.23
C SER A 31 -10.05 -5.59 1.62
N GLY A 32 -9.78 -4.38 2.14
CA GLY A 32 -10.82 -3.43 2.49
C GLY A 32 -10.40 -2.16 3.24
N ALA A 33 -9.11 -1.95 3.51
CA ALA A 33 -8.64 -0.71 4.12
C ALA A 33 -8.47 0.42 3.10
N HIS A 34 -8.67 1.65 3.57
CA HIS A 34 -8.44 2.89 2.83
C HIS A 34 -7.14 3.54 3.31
N VAL A 35 -6.28 3.96 2.39
CA VAL A 35 -4.96 4.49 2.74
C VAL A 35 -4.51 5.63 1.84
N VAL A 36 -3.82 6.62 2.44
CA VAL A 36 -3.11 7.69 1.73
C VAL A 36 -1.65 7.73 2.20
N VAL A 37 -0.71 7.68 1.25
CA VAL A 37 0.74 7.84 1.47
C VAL A 37 1.37 8.74 0.41
N GLU A 38 2.58 9.24 0.65
CA GLU A 38 3.30 10.13 -0.29
C GLU A 38 4.30 9.38 -1.19
N GLY A 39 4.14 8.07 -1.32
CA GLY A 39 4.95 7.19 -2.18
C GLY A 39 5.12 5.82 -1.54
N CYS A 40 5.59 4.83 -2.31
CA CYS A 40 5.92 3.50 -1.79
C CYS A 40 7.14 2.87 -2.48
N GLY A 41 7.67 1.81 -1.88
CA GLY A 41 8.70 0.95 -2.49
C GLY A 41 8.13 0.01 -3.55
N SER A 42 8.89 -1.03 -3.90
CA SER A 42 8.47 -2.05 -4.86
C SER A 42 7.36 -2.95 -4.30
N ASN A 43 6.66 -3.65 -5.20
CA ASN A 43 5.59 -4.61 -4.86
C ASN A 43 4.44 -3.97 -4.07
N GLY A 44 4.20 -2.66 -4.25
CA GLY A 44 3.03 -1.99 -3.67
C GLY A 44 1.73 -2.60 -4.21
N CYS A 45 0.72 -2.71 -3.36
CA CYS A 45 -0.59 -3.31 -3.63
C CYS A 45 -0.56 -4.75 -4.18
N GLU A 46 0.54 -5.48 -3.96
CA GLU A 46 0.66 -6.88 -4.38
C GLU A 46 -0.48 -7.71 -3.76
N TYR A 47 -1.23 -8.45 -4.59
CA TYR A 47 -2.38 -9.26 -4.17
C TYR A 47 -3.51 -8.50 -3.45
N MET A 48 -3.61 -7.18 -3.61
CA MET A 48 -4.72 -6.41 -3.05
C MET A 48 -6.05 -6.86 -3.70
N THR A 49 -7.07 -7.11 -2.89
CA THR A 49 -8.41 -7.59 -3.31
C THR A 49 -9.57 -6.67 -2.93
N GLY A 50 -9.30 -5.57 -2.26
CA GLY A 50 -10.32 -4.60 -1.87
C GLY A 50 -9.75 -3.41 -1.11
N GLY A 51 -10.57 -2.37 -0.94
CA GLY A 51 -10.17 -1.10 -0.33
C GLY A 51 -9.66 -0.08 -1.36
N VAL A 52 -9.06 1.01 -0.88
CA VAL A 52 -8.54 2.10 -1.73
C VAL A 52 -7.14 2.51 -1.26
N ALA A 53 -6.18 2.55 -2.17
CA ALA A 53 -4.82 3.03 -1.90
C ALA A 53 -4.50 4.26 -2.76
N VAL A 54 -4.37 5.43 -2.12
CA VAL A 54 -3.94 6.68 -2.74
C VAL A 54 -2.45 6.88 -2.48
N ILE A 55 -1.68 7.14 -3.54
CA ILE A 55 -0.24 7.34 -3.47
C ILE A 55 0.07 8.68 -4.16
N LEU A 56 0.51 9.66 -3.39
CA LEU A 56 0.73 11.04 -3.86
C LEU A 56 2.13 11.28 -4.46
N GLY A 57 2.94 10.23 -4.59
CA GLY A 57 4.32 10.32 -5.07
C GLY A 57 4.77 9.06 -5.80
N GLU A 58 6.08 8.84 -5.89
CA GLU A 58 6.64 7.75 -6.66
C GLU A 58 6.35 6.36 -6.08
N ILE A 59 6.11 5.40 -6.98
CA ILE A 59 5.95 3.97 -6.70
C ILE A 59 7.18 3.20 -7.19
N GLY A 60 7.52 2.10 -6.52
CA GLY A 60 8.55 1.17 -6.99
C GLY A 60 8.04 0.20 -8.06
N ALA A 61 8.95 -0.62 -8.58
CA ALA A 61 8.64 -1.63 -9.59
C ALA A 61 7.62 -2.67 -9.10
N ASN A 62 6.96 -3.34 -10.05
CA ASN A 62 6.00 -4.43 -9.81
C ASN A 62 4.78 -4.03 -8.95
N PHE A 63 4.34 -2.77 -9.10
CA PHE A 63 3.13 -2.26 -8.45
C PHE A 63 1.87 -2.98 -8.97
N GLY A 64 0.97 -3.35 -8.07
CA GLY A 64 -0.31 -3.98 -8.40
C GLY A 64 -0.19 -5.42 -8.90
N ALA A 65 0.95 -6.09 -8.71
CA ALA A 65 1.12 -7.48 -9.13
C ALA A 65 0.10 -8.40 -8.43
N GLY A 66 -0.76 -9.05 -9.21
CA GLY A 66 -1.83 -9.90 -8.69
C GLY A 66 -2.94 -9.15 -7.94
N MET A 67 -3.04 -7.82 -8.08
CA MET A 67 -4.17 -7.06 -7.57
C MET A 67 -5.44 -7.42 -8.38
N THR A 68 -6.48 -7.92 -7.71
CA THR A 68 -7.72 -8.44 -8.31
C THR A 68 -8.94 -7.99 -7.53
#